data_AF-A0A948UA10-F1
#
_entry.id   AF-A0A948UA10-F1
#
_cell.length_a   1.000
_cell.length_b   1.000
_cell.length_c   1.000
_cell.angle_alpha   90.00
_cell.angle_beta   90.00
_cell.angle_gamma   90.00
#
_symmetry.space_group_name_H-M   'P 1'
#
loop_
_entity.id
_entity.type
_entity.pdbx_description
1 polymer ?
#
loop_
_entity_poly.entity_id
_entity_poly.type
_entity_poly.pdbx_seq_one_letter_code
_entity_poly.pdbx_strand_id
1 'polypeptide(L)' 'MGLSLPHLIILALVVLVLFGRGRISELMGDFGKGIKSFKQGIADEDTSRTVAPPPAQIPPQAAAPAEPAKQQTTDTVQP' A
#
# COMPACT_ATOMS: atom_id res chain seq x y z
N MET A 1 27.41 12.49 31.74
CA MET A 1 27.84 12.04 30.40
C MET A 1 26.84 11.04 29.88
N GLY A 2 25.68 11.50 29.41
CA GLY A 2 24.56 10.63 29.00
C GLY A 2 24.74 10.12 27.57
N LEU A 3 24.06 9.01 27.26
CA LEU A 3 23.93 8.49 25.90
C LEU A 3 23.23 9.52 25.01
N SER A 4 24.03 10.39 24.40
CA SER A 4 23.54 11.34 23.42
C SER A 4 23.28 10.63 22.09
N LEU A 5 22.34 11.16 21.29
CA LEU A 5 22.02 10.71 19.93
C LEU A 5 23.23 10.22 19.09
N PRO A 6 24.39 10.91 19.04
CA PRO A 6 25.55 10.42 18.29
C PRO A 6 26.09 9.07 18.80
N HIS A 7 26.09 8.81 20.11
CA HIS A 7 26.53 7.53 20.67
C HIS A 7 25.61 6.39 20.22
N LEU A 8 24.30 6.62 20.14
CA LEU A 8 23.34 5.62 19.66
C LEU A 8 23.52 5.32 18.18
N ILE A 9 23.78 6.33 17.34
CA ILE A 9 24.06 6.13 15.91
C ILE A 9 25.33 5.30 15.72
N ILE A 10 26.41 5.62 16.44
CA ILE A 10 27.67 4.87 16.36
C ILE A 10 27.45 3.41 16.79
N LEU A 11 26.73 3.18 17.88
CA LEU A 11 26.41 1.84 18.36
C LEU A 11 25.57 1.06 17.34
N ALA A 12 24.54 1.68 16.75
CA ALA A 12 23.72 1.06 15.72
C ALA A 12 24.55 0.68 14.47
N LEU A 13 25.53 1.50 14.11
CA LEU A 13 26.42 1.24 12.98
C LEU A 13 27.33 0.03 13.25
N VAL A 14 27.88 -0.09 14.46
CA VAL A 14 28.67 -1.26 14.88
C VAL A 14 27.83 -2.53 14.84
N VAL A 15 26.60 -2.48 15.38
CA VAL A 15 25.68 -3.62 15.35
C VAL A 15 25.31 -3.99 13.90
N LEU A 16 25.05 -3.01 13.04
CA LEU A 16 24.74 -3.25 11.62
C LEU A 16 25.90 -3.92 10.88
N VAL A 17 27.16 -3.58 11.19
CA VAL A 17 28.34 -4.22 10.59
C VAL A 17 28.52 -5.64 11.09
N LEU A 18 28.35 -5.91 12.39
CA LEU A 18 28.47 -7.26 12.95
C LEU A 18 27.37 -8.21 12.47
N PHE A 19 26.12 -7.75 12.48
CA PHE A 19 24.97 -8.57 12.11
C PHE A 19 24.71 -8.57 10.60
N GLY A 20 25.22 -7.56 9.88
CA GLY A 20 25.02 -7.38 8.45
C GLY A 20 23.62 -6.90 8.10
N ARG A 21 23.47 -6.23 6.94
CA ARG A 21 22.19 -5.72 6.45
C ARG A 21 21.12 -6.80 6.25
N GLY A 22 21.52 -8.01 5.85
CA GLY A 22 20.58 -9.10 5.52
C GLY A 22 19.81 -9.62 6.74
N ARG A 23 20.50 -9.85 7.87
CA ARG A 23 19.87 -10.37 9.08
C ARG A 23 18.97 -9.34 9.76
N ILE A 24 19.39 -8.07 9.80
CA ILE A 24 18.56 -7.01 10.38
C ILE A 24 17.30 -6.77 9.54
N SER A 25 17.38 -6.77 8.21
CA SER A 25 16.18 -6.59 7.35
C SER A 25 15.18 -7.72 7.48
N GLU A 26 15.63 -8.98 7.61
CA GLU A 26 14.76 -10.13 7.80
C GLU A 26 14.05 -10.07 9.16
N LEU A 27 14.81 -9.84 10.24
CA LEU A 27 14.28 -9.69 11.61
C LEU A 27 13.34 -8.48 11.73
N MET A 28 13.68 -7.34 11.14
CA MET A 28 12.86 -6.13 11.17
C MET A 28 11.57 -6.30 10.35
N GLY A 29 11.59 -7.13 9.30
CA GLY A 29 10.41 -7.50 8.54
C GLY A 29 9.39 -8.26 9.38
N ASP A 30 9.82 -9.29 10.10
CA ASP A 30 8.93 -10.07 10.98
C ASP A 30 8.50 -9.30 12.22
N PHE A 31 9.41 -8.50 12.80
CA PHE A 31 9.08 -7.61 13.91
C PHE A 31 8.07 -6.52 13.49
N GLY A 32 8.23 -5.95 12.29
CA GLY A 32 7.33 -4.95 11.73
C GLY A 32 5.93 -5.49 11.47
N LYS A 33 5.81 -6.73 10.97
CA LYS A 33 4.52 -7.42 10.84
C LYS A 33 3.86 -7.63 12.21
N GLY A 34 4.61 -8.09 13.21
CA GLY A 34 4.11 -8.28 14.58
C GLY A 34 3.58 -6.99 15.21
N ILE A 35 4.35 -5.89 15.12
CA ILE A 35 3.92 -4.57 15.62
C ILE A 35 2.72 -4.03 14.82
N LYS A 36 2.67 -4.25 13.50
CA LYS A 36 1.54 -3.82 12.67
C LYS A 36 0.26 -4.55 13.06
N SER A 37 0.29 -5.88 13.22
CA SER A 37 -0.86 -6.67 13.67
C SER A 37 -1.28 -6.31 15.10
N PHE A 38 -0.33 -6.02 15.98
CA PHE A 38 -0.63 -5.53 17.34
C PHE A 38 -1.33 -4.16 17.31
N LYS A 39 -0.82 -3.23 16.50
CA LYS A 39 -1.45 -1.91 16.33
C LYS A 39 -2.81 -2.02 15.67
N GLN A 40 -2.98 -2.88 14.67
CA GLN A 40 -4.27 -3.16 14.05
C GLN A 40 -5.25 -3.77 15.05
N GLY A 41 -4.84 -4.73 15.88
CA GLY A 41 -5.71 -5.33 16.90
C GLY A 41 -6.18 -4.32 17.95
N ILE A 42 -5.32 -3.39 18.37
CA ILE A 42 -5.73 -2.30 19.28
C ILE A 42 -6.62 -1.29 18.55
N ALA A 43 -6.25 -0.90 17.31
CA ALA A 43 -7.02 0.06 16.53
C ALA A 43 -8.39 -0.50 16.09
N ASP A 44 -8.54 -1.82 15.93
CA ASP A 44 -9.80 -2.48 15.60
C ASP A 44 -10.77 -2.46 16.79
N GLU A 45 -10.29 -2.59 18.03
CA GLU A 45 -11.11 -2.35 19.23
C GLU A 45 -11.62 -0.89 19.31
N ASP A 46 -10.81 0.08 18.89
CA ASP A 46 -11.20 1.49 18.81
C ASP A 46 -12.07 1.81 17.56
N THR A 47 -11.86 1.12 16.44
CA THR A 47 -12.51 1.35 15.13
C THR A 47 -13.75 0.48 14.91
N SER A 48 -13.97 -0.60 15.68
CA SER A 48 -15.17 -1.43 15.57
C SER A 48 -16.45 -0.71 16.06
N ARG A 49 -16.35 0.56 16.50
CA ARG A 49 -17.50 1.48 16.63
C ARG A 49 -17.73 2.39 15.41
N THR A 50 -16.80 2.51 14.48
CA THR A 50 -16.90 3.42 13.34
C THR A 50 -16.21 2.79 12.12
N VAL A 51 -16.98 2.04 11.31
CA VAL A 51 -16.91 1.91 9.83
C VAL A 51 -17.51 0.54 9.47
N ALA A 52 -18.84 0.48 9.44
CA ALA A 52 -19.49 -0.34 8.42
C ALA A 52 -19.43 0.47 7.10
N PRO A 53 -18.89 -0.06 5.99
CA PRO A 53 -18.96 0.63 4.71
C PRO A 53 -20.43 0.79 4.30
N PRO A 54 -20.91 1.98 3.87
CA PRO A 54 -22.21 2.07 3.21
C PRO A 54 -22.16 1.24 1.92
N PRO A 55 -23.04 0.24 1.75
CA PRO A 55 -23.13 -0.52 0.51
C PRO A 55 -23.88 0.32 -0.54
N ALA A 56 -23.20 1.28 -1.17
CA ALA A 56 -23.69 1.95 -2.39
C ALA A 56 -22.57 2.76 -3.06
N GLN A 57 -21.66 2.09 -3.77
CA GLN A 57 -21.03 2.72 -4.93
C GLN A 57 -21.55 1.99 -6.16
N ILE A 58 -22.64 2.53 -6.71
CA ILE A 58 -23.01 2.30 -8.11
C ILE A 58 -21.87 2.95 -8.90
N PRO A 59 -21.02 2.21 -9.63
CA PRO A 59 -20.05 2.87 -10.51
C PRO A 59 -20.82 3.81 -11.44
N PRO A 60 -20.38 5.08 -11.61
CA PRO A 60 -20.90 5.94 -12.65
C PRO A 60 -20.77 5.18 -13.96
N GLN A 61 -21.90 4.93 -14.61
CA GLN A 61 -21.96 4.42 -15.96
C GLN A 61 -21.30 5.48 -16.85
N ALA A 62 -19.98 5.37 -16.98
CA ALA A 62 -19.22 6.09 -17.97
C ALA A 62 -19.77 5.70 -19.33
N ALA A 63 -20.08 6.72 -20.11
CA ALA A 63 -20.46 6.59 -21.50
C ALA A 63 -19.52 5.64 -22.27
N ALA A 64 -20.14 4.87 -23.17
CA ALA A 64 -19.58 4.13 -24.29
C ALA A 64 -18.78 2.84 -24.00
N PRO A 65 -19.40 1.67 -24.20
CA PRO A 65 -18.76 0.55 -24.86
C PRO A 65 -18.66 0.83 -26.35
N ALA A 66 -17.43 0.68 -26.86
CA ALA A 66 -17.10 0.72 -28.27
C ALA A 66 -17.96 -0.26 -29.09
N GLU A 67 -18.50 0.23 -30.21
CA GLU A 67 -18.91 -0.64 -31.31
C GLU A 67 -17.72 -0.76 -32.28
N PRO A 68 -17.13 -1.96 -32.43
CA PRO A 68 -16.03 -2.20 -33.35
C PRO A 68 -16.55 -2.23 -34.80
N ALA A 69 -15.90 -1.43 -35.64
CA ALA A 69 -15.67 -1.66 -37.07
C ALA A 69 -16.68 -2.53 -37.84
N LYS A 70 -17.55 -1.88 -38.63
CA LYS A 70 -17.90 -2.35 -39.98
C LYS A 70 -17.53 -1.28 -41.00
N GLN A 71 -16.33 -1.41 -41.55
CA GLN A 71 -16.05 -0.97 -42.92
C GLN A 71 -16.81 -1.87 -43.91
N GLN A 72 -16.87 -1.44 -45.17
CA GLN A 72 -17.65 -1.93 -46.33
C GLN A 72 -19.09 -1.40 -46.36
N THR A 73 -19.54 -0.67 -47.38
CA THR A 73 -19.21 -0.73 -48.82
C THR A 73 -19.80 0.53 -49.48
N THR A 74 -19.12 1.12 -50.47
CA THR A 74 -19.68 1.67 -51.73
C THR A 74 -20.90 2.62 -51.61
N ASP A 75 -20.86 3.89 -51.99
CA ASP A 75 -20.69 4.32 -53.38
C ASP A 75 -20.79 5.86 -53.38
N THR A 76 -19.96 6.48 -54.21
CA THR A 76 -20.28 7.61 -55.10
C THR A 76 -21.64 8.33 -54.94
N VAL A 77 -21.57 9.67 -55.10
CA VAL A 77 -22.63 10.60 -55.59
C VAL A 77 -23.31 11.48 -54.54
N GLN A 78 -22.83 12.74 -54.48
CA GLN A 78 -23.58 13.94 -54.07
C GLN A 78 -24.74 14.22 -55.05
N PRO A 79 -25.84 14.83 -54.60
CA PRO A 79 -25.98 16.28 -54.81
C PRO A 79 -26.36 17.08 -53.56
#